data_AF-A0A0G0RKC2-F1
#
_entry.id   AF-A0A0G0RKC2-F1
#
_cell.length_a   1.000
_cell.length_b   1.000
_cell.length_c   1.000
_cell.angle_alpha   90.00
_cell.angle_beta   90.00
_cell.angle_gamma   90.00
#
_symmetry.space_group_name_H-M   'P 1'
#
loop_
_entity.id
_entity.type
_entity.pdbx_description
1 polymer ?
#
loop_
_entity_poly.entity_id
_entity_poly.type
_entity_poly.pdbx_seq_one_letter_code
_entity_poly.pdbx_strand_id
1 'polypeptide(L)'
;MSTKSVCDMGCGKMHEFGLVLDKAGFDADLVQEIINSKDNKYAKTMYTALTGGVKDISLLRKPIISSILNCLSGTPIIIPACDGTHTLARAKKVFKSYIDSDFKNWGLDKPGKRTEEIAVAVYEMVKDATFAQMFGSIGIDLDKLCFTQHQIEIFCEEHPEWFRTNSCNTFFLFKEYEQFFVASVYVLSDGLDVSIHRLGYDNVWGSGGSRRLVAPQLGA
;
A
#
# COMPACT_ATOMS: atom_id res chain seq x y z
N MET A 1 2.66 -15.84 28.26
CA MET A 1 3.02 -15.32 26.92
C MET A 1 4.19 -14.37 27.11
N SER A 2 5.34 -14.69 26.52
CA SER A 2 6.62 -14.07 26.83
C SER A 2 6.76 -12.73 26.10
N THR A 3 6.52 -11.62 26.80
CA THR A 3 6.94 -10.28 26.37
C THR A 3 8.44 -10.12 26.62
N LYS A 4 9.26 -10.63 25.69
CA LYS A 4 10.69 -10.28 25.67
C LYS A 4 10.83 -8.88 25.08
N SER A 5 10.77 -7.89 25.96
CA SER A 5 11.28 -6.55 25.70
C SER A 5 12.77 -6.66 25.35
N VAL A 6 13.18 -6.00 24.28
CA VAL A 6 14.57 -5.80 23.89
C VAL A 6 15.26 -5.00 25.01
N CYS A 7 15.96 -5.68 25.91
CA CYS A 7 16.67 -5.04 27.02
C CYS A 7 18.01 -4.45 26.58
N ASP A 8 18.29 -3.23 27.07
CA ASP A 8 19.58 -2.54 27.22
C ASP A 8 20.67 -2.88 26.19
N MET A 9 20.53 -2.30 25.00
CA MET A 9 21.63 -2.21 24.05
C MET A 9 22.48 -0.98 24.35
N GLY A 10 23.77 -1.19 24.58
CA GLY A 10 24.77 -0.12 24.61
C GLY A 10 24.67 0.74 23.35
N CYS A 11 24.43 2.03 23.57
CA CYS A 11 24.24 3.09 22.58
C CYS A 11 25.24 2.99 21.41
N GLY A 12 24.79 2.55 20.22
CA GLY A 12 25.61 2.48 19.01
C GLY A 12 24.90 1.93 17.77
N LYS A 13 25.58 2.05 16.60
CA LYS A 13 25.12 1.74 15.23
C LYS A 13 24.45 0.38 15.00
N MET A 14 24.65 -0.58 15.90
CA MET A 14 24.01 -1.90 15.82
C MET A 14 22.51 -1.87 16.20
N HIS A 15 22.10 -0.91 17.03
CA HIS A 15 20.69 -0.69 17.33
C HIS A 15 19.91 -0.25 16.09
N GLU A 16 20.46 0.67 15.31
CA GLU A 16 19.85 1.14 14.05
C GLU A 16 19.79 0.03 13.00
N PHE A 17 20.81 -0.83 12.92
CA PHE A 17 20.79 -2.00 12.04
C PHE A 17 19.70 -3.00 12.41
N GLY A 18 19.48 -3.25 13.71
CA GLY A 18 18.38 -4.07 14.18
C GLY A 18 17.02 -3.55 13.78
N LEU A 19 16.80 -2.23 13.89
CA LEU A 19 15.55 -1.59 13.47
C LEU A 19 15.29 -1.70 11.96
N VAL A 20 16.33 -1.70 11.12
CA VAL A 20 16.19 -1.89 9.67
C VAL A 20 15.77 -3.31 9.33
N LEU A 21 16.38 -4.31 9.97
CA LEU A 21 16.04 -5.72 9.72
C LEU A 21 14.64 -6.08 10.25
N ASP A 22 14.28 -5.57 11.42
CA ASP A 22 12.93 -5.72 11.99
C ASP A 22 11.86 -5.12 11.04
N LYS A 23 12.10 -3.90 10.53
CA LYS A 23 11.21 -3.27 9.53
C LYS A 23 11.16 -3.99 8.19
N ALA A 24 12.20 -4.73 7.83
CA ALA A 24 12.24 -5.56 6.64
C ALA A 24 11.55 -6.93 6.85
N GLY A 25 10.97 -7.18 8.03
CA GLY A 25 10.22 -8.40 8.34
C GLY A 25 11.09 -9.60 8.68
N PHE A 26 12.36 -9.39 9.05
CA PHE A 26 13.20 -10.47 9.55
C PHE A 26 12.76 -10.87 10.96
N ASP A 27 12.84 -12.16 11.24
CA ASP A 27 12.51 -12.73 12.55
C ASP A 27 13.32 -12.07 13.67
N ALA A 28 12.65 -11.68 14.75
CA ALA A 28 13.26 -10.92 15.84
C ALA A 28 14.37 -11.71 16.57
N ASP A 29 14.23 -13.03 16.69
CA ASP A 29 15.26 -13.89 17.29
C ASP A 29 16.49 -13.97 16.37
N LEU A 30 16.28 -14.07 15.05
CA LEU A 30 17.34 -14.00 14.04
C LEU A 30 18.06 -12.65 14.05
N VAL A 31 17.32 -11.53 14.13
CA VAL A 31 17.89 -10.19 14.23
C VAL A 31 18.72 -10.05 15.50
N GLN A 32 18.21 -10.55 16.63
CA GLN A 32 18.90 -10.52 17.91
C GLN A 32 20.15 -11.41 17.92
N GLU A 33 20.11 -12.57 17.25
CA GLU A 33 21.26 -13.48 17.09
C GLU A 33 22.37 -12.85 16.23
N ILE A 34 22.00 -12.19 15.13
CA ILE A 34 22.92 -11.44 14.25
C ILE A 34 23.60 -10.30 15.03
N ILE A 35 22.85 -9.57 15.85
CA ILE A 35 23.35 -8.43 16.65
C ILE A 35 24.23 -8.90 17.81
N ASN A 36 23.83 -9.95 18.52
CA ASN A 36 24.53 -10.46 19.70
C ASN A 36 25.83 -11.18 19.37
N SER A 37 25.99 -11.61 18.13
CA SER A 37 27.26 -12.10 17.62
C SER A 37 28.22 -10.92 17.42
N LYS A 38 28.84 -10.47 18.53
CA LYS A 38 29.75 -9.30 18.60
C LYS A 38 30.94 -9.36 17.62
N ASP A 39 31.26 -10.55 17.11
CA ASP A 39 32.29 -10.80 16.11
C ASP A 39 31.76 -11.34 14.77
N ASN A 40 30.48 -11.13 14.46
CA ASN A 40 29.93 -11.52 13.18
C ASN A 40 30.48 -10.64 12.05
N LYS A 41 31.60 -11.08 11.46
CA LYS A 41 32.20 -10.47 10.27
C LYS A 41 31.17 -10.34 9.15
N TYR A 42 30.20 -11.26 9.04
CA TYR A 42 29.13 -11.18 8.04
C TYR A 42 28.14 -10.08 8.35
N ALA A 43 27.71 -9.86 9.61
CA ALA A 43 26.85 -8.73 9.96
C ALA A 43 27.53 -7.39 9.67
N LYS A 44 28.82 -7.25 10.01
CA LYS A 44 29.62 -6.06 9.68
C LYS A 44 29.79 -5.87 8.18
N THR A 45 29.99 -6.96 7.42
CA THR A 45 30.12 -6.93 5.96
C THR A 45 28.78 -6.57 5.30
N MET A 46 27.68 -7.13 5.80
CA MET A 46 26.33 -6.86 5.32
C MET A 46 25.91 -5.43 5.62
N TYR A 47 26.15 -4.92 6.83
CA TYR A 47 25.99 -3.50 7.15
C TYR A 47 26.84 -2.62 6.23
N THR A 48 28.13 -2.94 6.03
CA THR A 48 29.03 -2.15 5.16
C THR A 48 28.59 -2.18 3.70
N ALA A 49 28.11 -3.33 3.20
CA ALA A 49 27.60 -3.50 1.85
C ALA A 49 26.26 -2.78 1.64
N LEU A 50 25.33 -2.87 2.60
CA LEU A 50 24.03 -2.20 2.56
C LEU A 50 24.15 -0.69 2.69
N THR A 51 25.12 -0.22 3.48
CA THR A 51 25.33 1.21 3.70
C THR A 51 26.34 1.84 2.73
N GLY A 52 27.05 1.04 1.92
CA GLY A 52 28.14 1.53 1.06
C GLY A 52 29.25 2.27 1.81
N GLY A 53 29.40 2.02 3.13
CA GLY A 53 30.31 2.79 3.99
C GLY A 53 29.85 4.22 4.31
N VAL A 54 28.61 4.59 3.98
CA VAL A 54 28.03 5.90 4.29
C VAL A 54 27.82 6.03 5.80
N LYS A 55 28.48 7.01 6.41
CA LYS A 55 28.42 7.27 7.87
C LYS A 55 27.12 7.92 8.32
N ASP A 56 26.35 8.44 7.38
CA ASP A 56 25.08 9.12 7.60
C ASP A 56 23.93 8.37 6.93
N ILE A 57 23.20 7.58 7.72
CA ILE A 57 22.11 6.71 7.27
C ILE A 57 20.89 7.54 6.81
N SER A 58 20.85 8.85 7.14
CA SER A 58 19.81 9.74 6.62
C SER A 58 19.90 9.91 5.09
N LEU A 59 21.06 9.63 4.48
CA LEU A 59 21.27 9.62 3.04
C LEU A 59 20.86 8.30 2.37
N LEU A 60 20.75 7.20 3.13
CA LEU A 60 20.16 5.93 2.67
C LEU A 60 18.61 6.00 2.61
N ARG A 61 18.01 7.11 3.06
CA ARG A 61 16.59 7.39 2.85
C ARG A 61 16.24 7.78 1.41
N LYS A 62 17.22 7.95 0.51
CA LYS A 62 16.90 7.96 -0.92
C LYS A 62 16.70 6.50 -1.33
N PRO A 63 15.46 6.07 -1.58
CA PRO A 63 15.25 4.71 -2.01
C PRO A 63 16.00 4.54 -3.33
N ILE A 64 16.91 3.57 -3.41
CA ILE A 64 17.36 3.01 -4.69
C ILE A 64 16.18 2.16 -5.21
N ILE A 65 15.04 2.82 -5.42
CA ILE A 65 13.85 2.22 -5.99
C ILE A 65 13.72 2.93 -7.33
N SER A 66 13.94 2.19 -8.42
CA SER A 66 13.35 2.60 -9.70
C SER A 66 11.87 2.80 -9.41
N SER A 67 11.36 4.02 -9.49
CA SER A 67 10.01 4.34 -9.02
C SER A 67 9.04 3.39 -9.71
N ILE A 68 8.40 2.49 -8.94
CA ILE A 68 7.40 1.54 -9.47
C ILE A 68 6.24 2.33 -10.07
N LEU A 69 6.02 3.53 -9.54
CA LEU A 69 4.91 4.41 -9.82
C LEU A 69 5.41 5.79 -10.28
N ASN A 70 4.69 6.39 -11.22
CA ASN A 70 4.82 7.78 -11.62
C ASN A 70 3.55 8.54 -11.21
N CYS A 71 3.67 9.67 -10.53
CA CYS A 71 2.50 10.48 -10.16
C CYS A 71 1.96 11.19 -11.40
N LEU A 72 0.67 10.99 -11.71
CA LEU A 72 0.01 11.60 -12.85
C LEU A 72 -0.74 12.88 -12.50
N SER A 73 -1.35 12.92 -11.31
CA SER A 73 -2.14 14.06 -10.86
C SER A 73 -1.22 15.23 -10.51
N GLY A 74 -1.20 16.27 -11.35
CA GLY A 74 -0.45 17.51 -11.08
C GLY A 74 -1.09 18.37 -9.98
N THR A 75 -2.39 18.21 -9.75
CA THR A 75 -3.15 18.83 -8.65
C THR A 75 -3.85 17.75 -7.83
N PRO A 76 -4.08 17.98 -6.52
CA PRO A 76 -4.87 17.06 -5.70
C PRO A 76 -6.27 16.86 -6.26
N ILE A 77 -6.73 15.61 -6.28
CA ILE A 77 -8.13 15.28 -6.54
C ILE A 77 -8.83 15.22 -5.19
N ILE A 78 -9.99 15.86 -5.07
CA ILE A 78 -10.72 15.92 -3.80
C ILE A 78 -11.83 14.88 -3.81
N ILE A 79 -11.84 14.03 -2.78
CA ILE A 79 -13.00 13.18 -2.45
C ILE A 79 -13.71 13.85 -1.27
N PRO A 80 -15.01 14.19 -1.39
CA PRO A 80 -15.76 14.84 -0.32
C PRO A 80 -15.89 13.97 0.94
N ALA A 81 -16.27 14.60 2.04
CA ALA A 81 -16.58 13.91 3.28
C ALA A 81 -17.68 12.85 3.06
N CYS A 82 -17.46 11.63 3.56
CA CYS A 82 -18.38 10.49 3.39
C CYS A 82 -18.99 10.12 4.73
N ASP A 83 -20.28 9.76 4.78
CA ASP A 83 -20.95 9.34 6.02
C ASP A 83 -20.64 7.88 6.43
N GLY A 84 -19.94 7.14 5.57
CA GLY A 84 -19.58 5.73 5.77
C GLY A 84 -20.71 4.72 5.53
N THR A 85 -21.92 5.15 5.15
CA THR A 85 -23.07 4.24 5.03
C THR A 85 -23.08 3.37 3.78
N HIS A 86 -22.33 3.76 2.75
CA HIS A 86 -22.26 3.04 1.49
C HIS A 86 -21.18 1.94 1.46
N THR A 87 -21.40 0.92 0.64
CA THR A 87 -20.52 -0.25 0.47
C THR A 87 -20.39 -0.63 -0.99
N LEU A 88 -19.22 -1.13 -1.40
CA LEU A 88 -18.97 -1.52 -2.80
C LEU A 88 -19.89 -2.67 -3.23
N ALA A 89 -20.22 -3.58 -2.31
CA ALA A 89 -21.15 -4.69 -2.54
C ALA A 89 -22.57 -4.27 -2.94
N ARG A 90 -22.95 -3.01 -2.66
CA ARG A 90 -24.29 -2.44 -2.89
C ARG A 90 -24.31 -1.34 -3.95
N ALA A 91 -23.14 -0.90 -4.40
CA ALA A 91 -22.94 0.22 -5.32
C ALA A 91 -23.27 -0.12 -6.80
N LYS A 92 -24.41 -0.76 -7.06
CA LYS A 92 -24.85 -1.22 -8.40
C LYS A 92 -25.07 -0.10 -9.42
N LYS A 93 -25.23 1.14 -8.94
CA LYS A 93 -25.35 2.31 -9.82
C LYS A 93 -24.01 2.74 -10.41
N VAL A 94 -22.93 2.53 -9.65
CA VAL A 94 -21.55 2.86 -10.03
C VAL A 94 -20.95 1.68 -10.78
N PHE A 95 -20.99 0.48 -10.18
CA PHE A 95 -20.44 -0.76 -10.77
C PHE A 95 -21.53 -1.54 -11.49
N LYS A 96 -21.89 -1.06 -12.69
CA LYS A 96 -22.97 -1.62 -13.51
C LYS A 96 -22.61 -2.94 -14.17
N SER A 97 -21.32 -3.17 -14.44
CA SER A 97 -20.84 -4.35 -15.13
C SER A 97 -20.82 -5.56 -14.20
N TYR A 98 -20.08 -5.43 -13.10
CA TYR A 98 -19.90 -6.52 -12.15
C TYR A 98 -19.45 -6.01 -10.78
N ILE A 99 -19.89 -6.72 -9.75
CA ILE A 99 -19.45 -6.54 -8.36
C ILE A 99 -19.08 -7.92 -7.86
N ASP A 100 -17.84 -8.07 -7.41
CA ASP A 100 -17.34 -9.33 -6.90
C ASP A 100 -18.16 -9.86 -5.72
N SER A 101 -18.61 -11.11 -5.83
CA SER A 101 -19.35 -11.78 -4.76
C SER A 101 -18.52 -11.92 -3.47
N ASP A 102 -17.19 -11.85 -3.57
CA ASP A 102 -16.30 -11.95 -2.41
C ASP A 102 -16.39 -10.77 -1.44
N PHE A 103 -16.88 -9.60 -1.87
CA PHE A 103 -17.27 -8.56 -0.92
C PHE A 103 -18.31 -9.07 0.10
N LYS A 104 -19.24 -9.93 -0.33
CA LYS A 104 -20.23 -10.55 0.56
C LYS A 104 -19.68 -11.79 1.23
N ASN A 105 -19.04 -12.68 0.47
CA ASN A 105 -18.55 -13.97 1.00
C ASN A 105 -17.52 -13.76 2.12
N TRP A 106 -16.72 -12.70 2.05
CA TRP A 106 -15.73 -12.36 3.07
C TRP A 106 -16.28 -11.40 4.15
N GLY A 107 -17.57 -11.09 4.13
CA GLY A 107 -18.23 -10.25 5.13
C GLY A 107 -17.80 -8.78 5.09
N LEU A 108 -17.40 -8.27 3.92
CA LEU A 108 -16.97 -6.89 3.71
C LEU A 108 -18.13 -5.94 3.34
N ASP A 109 -19.33 -6.46 3.06
CA ASP A 109 -20.56 -5.65 2.89
C ASP A 109 -21.04 -5.05 4.22
N LYS A 110 -20.25 -4.13 4.78
CA LYS A 110 -20.54 -3.42 6.03
C LYS A 110 -20.27 -1.93 5.89
N PRO A 111 -21.14 -1.07 6.44
CA PRO A 111 -20.86 0.35 6.56
C PRO A 111 -19.53 0.61 7.25
N GLY A 112 -18.79 1.58 6.71
CA GLY A 112 -17.56 2.09 7.28
C GLY A 112 -17.80 3.24 8.28
N LYS A 113 -16.71 3.88 8.70
CA LYS A 113 -16.76 5.09 9.52
C LYS A 113 -16.99 6.32 8.63
N ARG A 114 -17.57 7.37 9.20
CA ARG A 114 -17.57 8.71 8.60
C ARG A 114 -16.13 9.16 8.35
N THR A 115 -15.88 9.78 7.21
CA THR A 115 -14.59 10.39 6.86
C THR A 115 -14.78 11.87 6.57
N GLU A 116 -13.73 12.63 6.83
CA GLU A 116 -13.62 14.00 6.32
C GLU A 116 -13.28 13.99 4.82
N GLU A 117 -13.32 15.18 4.23
CA GLU A 117 -12.78 15.41 2.88
C GLU A 117 -11.31 15.02 2.82
N ILE A 118 -10.90 14.41 1.71
CA ILE A 118 -9.52 13.95 1.53
C ILE A 118 -8.98 14.31 0.14
N ALA A 119 -7.73 14.76 0.13
CA ALA A 119 -6.95 14.94 -1.08
C ALA A 119 -6.30 13.62 -1.48
N VAL A 120 -6.39 13.24 -2.75
CA VAL A 120 -5.79 12.02 -3.30
C VAL A 120 -4.94 12.32 -4.53
N ALA A 121 -4.03 11.41 -4.83
CA ALA A 121 -3.22 11.41 -6.03
C ALA A 121 -3.42 10.12 -6.82
N VAL A 122 -3.27 10.23 -8.14
CA VAL A 122 -3.32 9.09 -9.06
C VAL A 122 -1.91 8.83 -9.58
N TYR A 123 -1.49 7.58 -9.45
CA TYR A 123 -0.20 7.09 -9.89
C TYR A 123 -0.38 6.10 -11.03
N GLU A 124 0.57 6.05 -11.94
CA GLU A 124 0.67 5.06 -13.00
C GLU A 124 1.86 4.14 -12.79
N MET A 125 1.64 2.85 -12.95
CA MET A 125 2.67 1.85 -12.83
C MET A 125 3.60 1.87 -14.04
N VAL A 126 4.90 2.08 -13.80
CA VAL A 126 5.95 2.12 -14.83
C VAL A 126 6.88 0.90 -14.78
N LYS A 127 6.72 0.05 -13.77
CA LYS A 127 7.47 -1.21 -13.60
C LYS A 127 6.59 -2.31 -13.04
N ASP A 128 6.85 -3.55 -13.45
CA ASP A 128 6.15 -4.73 -12.96
C ASP A 128 6.23 -4.82 -11.43
N ALA A 129 5.08 -5.07 -10.79
CA ALA A 129 4.99 -5.10 -9.34
C ALA A 129 3.77 -5.90 -8.83
N THR A 130 3.89 -6.42 -7.61
CA THR A 130 2.77 -6.94 -6.81
C THR A 130 2.02 -5.80 -6.11
N PHE A 131 0.86 -6.07 -5.51
CA PHE A 131 0.15 -5.06 -4.71
C PHE A 131 0.98 -4.52 -3.55
N ALA A 132 1.63 -5.41 -2.80
CA ALA A 132 2.50 -5.02 -1.68
C ALA A 132 3.63 -4.09 -2.13
N GLN A 133 4.25 -4.38 -3.27
CA GLN A 133 5.31 -3.54 -3.83
C GLN A 133 4.78 -2.17 -4.30
N MET A 134 3.61 -2.12 -4.94
CA MET A 134 3.00 -0.87 -5.39
C MET A 134 2.68 0.06 -4.21
N PHE A 135 1.84 -0.40 -3.27
CA PHE A 135 1.43 0.43 -2.13
C PHE A 135 2.58 0.72 -1.17
N GLY A 136 3.47 -0.25 -0.95
CA GLY A 136 4.68 -0.05 -0.13
C GLY A 136 5.68 0.93 -0.73
N SER A 137 5.61 1.22 -2.03
CA SER A 137 6.45 2.24 -2.67
C SER A 137 5.98 3.68 -2.44
N ILE A 138 4.71 3.88 -2.05
CA ILE A 138 4.15 5.21 -1.76
C ILE A 138 4.44 5.62 -0.32
N GLY A 139 4.33 4.69 0.63
CA GLY A 139 4.48 4.98 2.04
C GLY A 139 4.81 3.74 2.86
N ILE A 140 5.46 3.97 4.00
CA ILE A 140 5.79 2.92 4.98
C ILE A 140 4.54 2.51 5.77
N ASP A 141 3.60 3.43 5.96
CA ASP A 141 2.42 3.26 6.80
C ASP A 141 1.17 3.03 5.93
N LEU A 142 0.86 1.76 5.67
CA LEU A 142 -0.25 1.34 4.80
C LEU A 142 -1.62 1.74 5.34
N ASP A 143 -1.78 1.86 6.65
CA ASP A 143 -3.05 2.30 7.26
C ASP A 143 -3.43 3.70 6.78
N LYS A 144 -2.45 4.57 6.56
CA LYS A 144 -2.68 5.93 6.03
C LYS A 144 -2.98 5.98 4.54
N LEU A 145 -2.76 4.88 3.83
CA LEU A 145 -3.11 4.77 2.41
C LEU A 145 -4.50 4.16 2.19
N CYS A 146 -5.17 3.73 3.26
CA CYS A 146 -6.45 3.05 3.17
C CYS A 146 -7.61 4.01 2.96
N PHE A 147 -8.44 3.71 1.98
CA PHE A 147 -9.75 4.30 1.78
C PHE A 147 -10.82 3.58 2.58
N THR A 148 -11.96 4.23 2.76
CA THR A 148 -13.23 3.55 3.02
C THR A 148 -13.88 3.12 1.71
N GLN A 149 -14.76 2.11 1.76
CA GLN A 149 -15.54 1.70 0.60
C GLN A 149 -16.38 2.84 0.01
N HIS A 150 -16.94 3.70 0.87
CA HIS A 150 -17.71 4.87 0.45
C HIS A 150 -16.83 5.86 -0.35
N GLN A 151 -15.61 6.14 0.11
CA GLN A 151 -14.68 7.01 -0.65
C GLN A 151 -14.30 6.40 -2.01
N ILE A 152 -14.11 5.08 -2.10
CA ILE A 152 -13.82 4.40 -3.38
C ILE A 152 -15.01 4.55 -4.34
N GLU A 153 -16.23 4.35 -3.84
CA GLU A 153 -17.46 4.52 -4.63
C GLU A 153 -17.57 5.95 -5.18
N ILE A 154 -17.40 6.97 -4.32
CA ILE A 154 -17.46 8.38 -4.72
C ILE A 154 -16.36 8.71 -5.74
N PHE A 155 -15.14 8.21 -5.55
CA PHE A 155 -14.08 8.42 -6.54
C PHE A 155 -14.47 7.84 -7.91
N CYS A 156 -15.04 6.63 -7.92
CA CYS A 156 -15.47 5.98 -9.15
C CYS A 156 -16.63 6.70 -9.84
N GLU A 157 -17.53 7.32 -9.08
CA GLU A 157 -18.68 8.06 -9.60
C GLU A 157 -18.31 9.45 -10.11
N GLU A 158 -17.51 10.21 -9.34
CA GLU A 158 -17.26 11.63 -9.61
C GLU A 158 -16.04 11.89 -10.51
N HIS A 159 -15.10 10.93 -10.61
CA HIS A 159 -13.81 11.12 -11.29
C HIS A 159 -13.58 10.10 -12.43
N PRO A 160 -14.54 9.90 -13.36
CA PRO A 160 -14.46 8.86 -14.39
C PRO A 160 -13.29 9.03 -15.37
N GLU A 161 -12.76 10.25 -15.54
CA GLU A 161 -11.62 10.56 -16.40
C GLU A 161 -10.31 9.90 -15.94
N TRP A 162 -10.24 9.47 -14.68
CA TRP A 162 -9.09 8.76 -14.14
C TRP A 162 -9.11 7.26 -14.43
N PHE A 163 -10.15 6.76 -15.09
CA PHE A 163 -10.21 5.38 -15.58
C PHE A 163 -9.86 5.32 -17.05
N ARG A 164 -9.11 4.29 -17.45
CA ARG A 164 -8.76 4.04 -18.85
C ARG A 164 -9.66 2.95 -19.42
N THR A 165 -10.08 3.15 -20.66
CA THR A 165 -10.64 2.09 -21.49
C THR A 165 -9.52 1.10 -21.89
N ASN A 166 -9.87 -0.14 -22.23
CA ASN A 166 -8.95 -1.25 -22.59
C ASN A 166 -8.30 -1.98 -21.40
N SER A 167 -9.13 -2.40 -20.43
CA SER A 167 -8.71 -3.38 -19.39
C SER A 167 -7.55 -2.93 -18.50
N CYS A 168 -7.42 -1.62 -18.28
CA CYS A 168 -6.43 -1.05 -17.35
C CYS A 168 -7.06 -0.92 -15.97
N ASN A 169 -6.62 -1.74 -15.02
CA ASN A 169 -7.12 -1.68 -13.65
C ASN A 169 -6.66 -0.40 -12.94
N THR A 170 -7.55 0.15 -12.12
CA THR A 170 -7.28 1.18 -11.13
C THR A 170 -7.42 0.55 -9.74
N PHE A 171 -6.41 0.69 -8.91
CA PHE A 171 -6.31 0.00 -7.63
C PHE A 171 -6.48 0.97 -6.45
N PHE A 172 -7.25 0.53 -5.45
CA PHE A 172 -7.49 1.25 -4.20
C PHE A 172 -7.19 0.34 -3.02
N LEU A 173 -6.37 0.80 -2.07
CA LEU A 173 -6.13 0.08 -0.82
C LEU A 173 -7.24 0.39 0.17
N PHE A 174 -7.73 -0.61 0.88
CA PHE A 174 -8.59 -0.42 2.04
C PHE A 174 -8.31 -1.50 3.09
N LYS A 175 -8.82 -1.31 4.30
CA LYS A 175 -8.59 -2.20 5.44
C LYS A 175 -9.89 -2.55 6.12
N GLU A 176 -10.09 -3.83 6.39
CA GLU A 176 -11.23 -4.38 7.14
C GLU A 176 -10.74 -5.54 8.02
N TYR A 177 -11.26 -5.65 9.24
CA TYR A 177 -10.86 -6.70 10.20
C TYR A 177 -9.35 -6.84 10.40
N GLU A 178 -8.62 -5.73 10.47
CA GLU A 178 -7.15 -5.71 10.55
C GLU A 178 -6.42 -6.34 9.35
N GLN A 179 -7.11 -6.54 8.23
CA GLN A 179 -6.55 -7.08 6.99
C GLN A 179 -6.64 -6.05 5.86
N PHE A 180 -5.59 -6.00 5.05
CA PHE A 180 -5.52 -5.12 3.87
C PHE A 180 -6.07 -5.81 2.63
N PHE A 181 -6.91 -5.08 1.91
CA PHE A 181 -7.54 -5.49 0.67
C PHE A 181 -7.29 -4.46 -0.42
N VAL A 182 -7.37 -4.90 -1.67
CA VAL A 182 -7.26 -4.06 -2.85
C VAL A 182 -8.55 -4.19 -3.64
N ALA A 183 -9.26 -3.08 -3.81
CA ALA A 183 -10.33 -2.98 -4.79
C ALA A 183 -9.70 -2.71 -6.16
N SER A 184 -9.95 -3.60 -7.12
CA SER A 184 -9.51 -3.47 -8.50
C SER A 184 -10.69 -3.08 -9.37
N VAL A 185 -10.66 -1.84 -9.86
CA VAL A 185 -11.73 -1.29 -10.71
C VAL A 185 -11.26 -1.23 -12.15
N TYR A 186 -12.07 -1.68 -13.09
CA TYR A 186 -11.77 -1.53 -14.52
C TYR A 186 -13.03 -1.25 -15.34
N VAL A 187 -12.82 -0.67 -16.52
CA VAL A 187 -13.90 -0.21 -17.41
C VAL A 187 -14.22 -1.29 -18.43
N LEU A 188 -15.48 -1.73 -18.46
CA LEU A 188 -16.07 -2.62 -19.46
C LEU A 188 -17.12 -1.87 -20.29
N SER A 189 -17.63 -2.51 -21.34
CA SER A 189 -18.58 -1.86 -22.27
C SER A 189 -19.92 -1.47 -21.63
N ASP A 190 -20.29 -2.12 -20.53
CA ASP A 190 -21.53 -1.92 -19.77
C ASP A 190 -21.34 -1.12 -18.48
N GLY A 191 -20.11 -0.70 -18.17
CA GLY A 191 -19.80 0.18 -17.04
C GLY A 191 -18.55 -0.26 -16.28
N LEU A 192 -18.49 0.13 -15.00
CA LEU A 192 -17.39 -0.28 -14.12
C LEU A 192 -17.63 -1.68 -13.57
N ASP A 193 -16.56 -2.46 -13.52
CA ASP A 193 -16.42 -3.69 -12.73
C ASP A 193 -15.58 -3.36 -11.49
N VAL A 194 -15.94 -3.92 -10.34
CA VAL A 194 -15.07 -3.96 -9.17
C VAL A 194 -14.84 -5.40 -8.68
N SER A 195 -13.56 -5.75 -8.66
CA SER A 195 -13.03 -7.01 -8.12
C SER A 195 -12.26 -6.77 -6.83
N ILE A 196 -12.14 -7.79 -5.98
CA ILE A 196 -11.41 -7.67 -4.71
C ILE A 196 -10.27 -8.68 -4.59
N HIS A 197 -9.14 -8.21 -4.05
CA HIS A 197 -7.99 -9.03 -3.74
C HIS A 197 -7.48 -8.77 -2.32
N ARG A 198 -6.80 -9.75 -1.73
CA ARG A 198 -5.98 -9.52 -0.55
C ARG A 198 -4.69 -8.79 -0.95
N LEU A 199 -4.16 -7.91 -0.10
CA LEU A 199 -2.89 -7.22 -0.36
C LEU A 199 -1.72 -8.20 -0.61
N GLY A 200 -1.73 -9.34 0.09
CA GLY A 200 -0.73 -10.41 -0.06
C GLY A 200 -0.90 -11.28 -1.30
N TYR A 201 -1.82 -10.94 -2.22
CA TYR A 201 -1.91 -11.63 -3.50
C TYR A 201 -0.66 -11.34 -4.32
N ASP A 202 0.10 -12.38 -4.62
CA ASP A 202 1.45 -12.36 -5.16
C ASP A 202 1.52 -12.26 -6.69
N ASN A 203 0.36 -12.13 -7.35
CA ASN A 203 0.30 -11.92 -8.78
C ASN A 203 1.06 -10.64 -9.18
N VAL A 204 1.97 -10.79 -10.14
CA VAL A 204 2.76 -9.69 -10.67
C VAL A 204 1.98 -9.01 -11.78
N TRP A 205 1.73 -7.72 -11.62
CA TRP A 205 1.05 -6.90 -12.62
C TRP A 205 2.08 -6.30 -13.57
N GLY A 206 1.92 -6.54 -14.88
CA GLY A 206 2.83 -6.01 -15.90
C GLY A 206 2.64 -4.51 -16.15
N SER A 207 3.73 -3.75 -16.30
CA SER A 207 3.69 -2.29 -16.52
C SER A 207 3.14 -1.88 -17.88
N GLY A 208 3.20 -2.76 -18.88
CA GLY A 208 2.65 -2.51 -20.22
C GLY A 208 1.14 -2.19 -20.23
N GLY A 209 0.41 -2.52 -19.16
CA GLY A 209 -1.01 -2.22 -19.01
C GLY A 209 -1.32 -0.82 -18.46
N SER A 210 -0.32 0.03 -18.18
CA SER A 210 -0.52 1.39 -17.65
C SER A 210 -1.53 1.45 -16.48
N ARG A 211 -1.42 0.47 -15.57
CA ARG A 211 -2.33 0.33 -14.44
C ARG A 211 -2.17 1.51 -13.50
N ARG A 212 -3.28 1.93 -12.92
CA ARG A 212 -3.32 3.10 -12.04
C ARG A 212 -3.51 2.67 -10.60
N LEU A 213 -3.04 3.53 -9.71
CA LEU A 213 -3.22 3.40 -8.28
C LEU A 213 -3.71 4.74 -7.76
N VAL A 214 -4.70 4.72 -6.88
CA VAL A 214 -5.14 5.92 -6.17
C VAL A 214 -4.69 5.79 -4.73
N ALA A 215 -4.14 6.87 -4.17
CA ALA A 215 -3.73 6.91 -2.78
C ALA A 215 -4.01 8.28 -2.16
N PRO A 216 -4.37 8.35 -0.87
CA PRO A 216 -4.42 9.60 -0.12
C PRO A 216 -3.09 10.36 -0.19
N GLN A 217 -3.19 11.68 -0.34
CA GLN A 217 -2.05 12.55 -0.10
C GLN A 217 -1.90 12.69 1.41
N LEU A 218 -0.80 12.16 1.94
CA LEU A 218 -0.42 12.41 3.32
C LEU A 218 -0.01 13.88 3.38
N GLY A 219 -0.85 14.72 4.00
CA GLY A 219 -0.51 16.12 4.25
C GLY A 219 0.89 16.22 4.86
N ALA A 220 1.69 17.15 4.33
CA ALA A 220 3.03 17.44 4.81
C ALA A 220 3.05 17.86 6.29
#